data_AF-A0AAU9TSF4-F1
#
_entry.id   AF-A0AAU9TSF4-F1
#
_cell.length_a   1.000
_cell.length_b   1.000
_cell.length_c   1.000
_cell.angle_alpha   90.00
_cell.angle_beta   90.00
_cell.angle_gamma   90.00
#
_symmetry.space_group_name_H-M   'P 1'
#
loop_
_entity.id
_entity.type
_entity.pdbx_description
1 polymer ?
#
loop_
_entity_poly.entity_id
_entity_poly.type
_entity_poly.pdbx_seq_one_letter_code
_entity_poly.pdbx_strand_id
1 'polypeptide(L)'
;MGGLSYSTKNVYKICITTETVIRKLIKQSGGISLSSKFNFSYITINTLEYFIQKDVFTSLLQHSFNQPSTLNHRTHLIRAIINKYTSIRLKHEAKTDQNINYLSKRQKLTKLILFKGN
;
A
#
# COMPACT_ATOMS: atom_id res chain seq x y z
N MET A 1 -1.28 21.99 18.78
CA MET A 1 -1.75 20.83 17.97
C MET A 1 -1.80 21.27 16.50
N GLY A 2 -1.15 20.57 15.56
CA GLY A 2 -1.17 21.01 14.15
C GLY A 2 -0.07 20.47 13.21
N GLY A 3 0.58 19.35 13.52
CA GLY A 3 1.68 18.79 12.69
C GLY A 3 1.26 17.78 11.62
N LEU A 4 -0.05 17.55 11.43
CA LEU A 4 -0.55 16.63 10.42
C LEU A 4 -0.70 17.35 9.08
N SER A 5 -0.09 16.79 8.03
CA SER A 5 -0.21 17.30 6.67
C SER A 5 -1.39 16.66 5.95
N TYR A 6 -2.16 17.47 5.24
CA TYR A 6 -3.23 16.99 4.38
C TYR A 6 -2.69 16.58 3.03
N SER A 7 -3.07 15.39 2.56
CA SER A 7 -2.76 14.95 1.20
C SER A 7 -3.66 15.67 0.19
N THR A 8 -3.13 15.90 -1.01
CA THR A 8 -3.96 16.36 -2.12
C THR A 8 -4.97 15.29 -2.54
N LYS A 9 -6.12 15.71 -3.09
CA LYS A 9 -7.19 14.79 -3.54
C LYS A 9 -6.67 13.73 -4.52
N ASN A 10 -5.72 14.09 -5.38
CA ASN A 10 -5.11 13.19 -6.36
C ASN A 10 -4.31 12.07 -5.68
N VAL A 11 -3.46 12.42 -4.73
CA VAL A 11 -2.65 11.45 -3.97
C VAL A 11 -3.57 10.50 -3.20
N TYR A 12 -4.59 11.03 -2.52
CA TYR A 12 -5.56 10.23 -1.80
C TYR A 12 -6.29 9.22 -2.71
N LYS A 13 -6.74 9.67 -3.89
CA LYS A 13 -7.42 8.81 -4.88
C LYS A 13 -6.52 7.68 -5.35
N ILE A 14 -5.23 7.96 -5.61
CA ILE A 14 -4.24 6.93 -5.97
C ILE A 14 -4.11 5.92 -4.84
N CYS A 15 -3.91 6.38 -3.60
CA CYS A 15 -3.79 5.51 -2.44
C CYS A 15 -5.02 4.60 -2.23
N ILE A 16 -6.24 5.12 -2.41
CA ILE A 16 -7.46 4.30 -2.33
C ILE A 16 -7.47 3.23 -3.42
N THR A 17 -7.20 3.59 -4.66
CA THR A 17 -7.22 2.61 -5.76
C THR A 17 -6.13 1.56 -5.61
N THR A 18 -4.96 1.93 -5.08
CA THR A 18 -3.92 0.95 -4.76
C THR A 18 -4.39 0.01 -3.66
N GLU A 19 -5.08 0.53 -2.64
CA GLU A 19 -5.63 -0.28 -1.56
C GLU A 19 -6.71 -1.25 -2.06
N THR A 20 -7.58 -0.83 -2.99
CA THR A 20 -8.59 -1.74 -3.55
C THR A 20 -7.97 -2.87 -4.35
N VAL A 21 -6.89 -2.60 -5.11
CA VAL A 21 -6.13 -3.64 -5.82
C VAL A 21 -5.46 -4.59 -4.83
N ILE A 22 -4.78 -4.07 -3.81
CA ILE A 22 -4.15 -4.90 -2.77
C ILE A 22 -5.18 -5.79 -2.07
N ARG A 23 -6.33 -5.24 -1.66
CA ARG A 23 -7.40 -6.01 -1.02
C ARG A 23 -7.98 -7.10 -1.91
N LYS A 24 -8.15 -6.82 -3.21
CA LYS A 24 -8.59 -7.84 -4.18
C LYS A 24 -7.57 -8.98 -4.29
N LEU A 25 -6.29 -8.65 -4.33
CA LEU A 25 -5.22 -9.65 -4.40
C LEU A 25 -5.14 -10.51 -3.13
N ILE A 26 -5.26 -9.89 -1.94
CA ILE A 26 -5.32 -10.63 -0.68
C ILE A 26 -6.51 -11.59 -0.65
N LYS A 27 -7.68 -11.15 -1.12
CA LYS A 27 -8.86 -12.03 -1.25
C LYS A 27 -8.60 -13.20 -2.21
N GLN A 28 -7.92 -12.95 -3.33
CA GLN A 28 -7.58 -13.99 -4.30
C GLN A 28 -6.55 -14.99 -3.75
N SER A 29 -5.66 -14.58 -2.84
CA SER A 29 -4.69 -15.47 -2.19
C SER A 29 -5.24 -16.21 -0.96
N GLY A 30 -6.57 -16.23 -0.76
CA GLY A 30 -7.20 -16.93 0.36
C GLY A 30 -7.36 -16.08 1.63
N GLY A 31 -7.17 -14.77 1.55
CA GLY A 31 -7.56 -13.80 2.59
C GLY A 31 -6.54 -13.61 3.72
N ILE A 32 -5.44 -14.36 3.75
CA ILE A 32 -4.47 -14.34 4.84
C ILE A 32 -3.38 -13.31 4.57
N SER A 33 -2.70 -13.43 3.44
CA SER A 33 -1.61 -12.52 3.08
C SER A 33 -1.43 -12.46 1.58
N LEU A 34 -0.70 -11.45 1.11
CA LEU A 34 -0.36 -11.33 -0.30
C LEU A 34 0.59 -12.48 -0.67
N SER A 35 0.18 -13.34 -1.60
CA SER A 35 1.05 -14.41 -2.11
C SER A 35 2.33 -13.83 -2.70
N SER A 36 3.46 -14.54 -2.54
CA SER A 36 4.74 -14.18 -3.21
C SER A 36 4.63 -14.11 -4.73
N LYS A 37 3.58 -14.70 -5.31
CA LYS A 37 3.25 -14.58 -6.74
C LYS A 37 2.86 -13.16 -7.15
N PHE A 38 2.31 -12.35 -6.23
CA PHE A 38 1.90 -10.99 -6.51
C PHE A 38 3.04 -10.01 -6.23
N ASN A 39 3.82 -9.75 -7.28
CA ASN A 39 4.94 -8.83 -7.21
C ASN A 39 4.48 -7.37 -7.20
N PHE A 40 5.30 -6.49 -6.60
CA PHE A 40 5.12 -5.03 -6.63
C PHE A 40 4.78 -4.52 -8.03
N SER A 41 5.48 -5.03 -9.05
CA SER A 41 5.25 -4.68 -10.45
C SER A 41 3.82 -4.93 -10.91
N TYR A 42 3.18 -6.01 -10.45
CA TYR A 42 1.80 -6.34 -10.81
C TYR A 42 0.81 -5.34 -10.22
N ILE A 43 0.97 -5.00 -8.93
CA ILE A 43 0.15 -3.97 -8.26
C ILE A 43 0.32 -2.64 -9.00
N THR A 44 1.57 -2.27 -9.30
CA THR A 44 1.89 -1.01 -9.96
C THR A 44 1.31 -0.93 -11.37
N ILE A 45 1.37 -2.00 -12.17
CA ILE A 45 0.79 -2.01 -13.52
C ILE A 45 -0.74 -1.90 -13.46
N ASN A 46 -1.41 -2.74 -12.66
CA ASN A 46 -2.87 -2.72 -12.54
C ASN A 46 -3.41 -1.37 -12.06
N THR A 47 -2.70 -0.73 -11.13
CA THR A 47 -3.10 0.57 -10.61
C THR A 47 -2.79 1.69 -11.60
N LEU A 48 -1.68 1.62 -12.33
CA LEU A 48 -1.36 2.57 -13.40
C LEU A 48 -2.37 2.50 -14.53
N GLU A 49 -2.74 1.31 -15.00
CA GLU A 49 -3.72 1.13 -16.09
C GLU A 49 -5.03 1.87 -15.81
N TYR A 50 -5.52 1.79 -14.58
CA TYR A 50 -6.72 2.52 -14.16
C TYR A 50 -6.58 4.05 -14.31
N PHE A 51 -5.37 4.59 -14.12
CA PHE A 51 -5.11 6.03 -14.16
C PHE A 51 -4.66 6.58 -15.51
N ILE A 52 -4.31 5.72 -16.48
CA ILE A 52 -3.93 6.16 -17.83
C ILE A 52 -5.02 7.07 -18.43
N GLN A 53 -6.28 6.68 -18.29
CA GLN A 53 -7.45 7.37 -18.87
C GLN A 53 -8.19 8.28 -17.88
N LYS A 54 -7.65 8.53 -16.68
CA LYS A 54 -8.34 9.32 -15.64
C LYS A 54 -7.68 10.66 -15.45
N ASP A 55 -8.48 11.68 -15.19
CA ASP A 55 -8.00 13.03 -14.87
C ASP A 55 -7.42 13.07 -13.45
N VAL A 56 -6.11 12.84 -13.36
CA VAL A 56 -5.32 12.97 -12.14
C VAL A 56 -4.08 13.76 -12.47
N PHE A 57 -3.81 14.79 -11.66
CA PHE A 57 -2.77 15.79 -11.94
C PHE A 57 -2.98 16.48 -13.31
N THR A 58 -4.18 17.01 -13.55
CA THR A 58 -4.54 17.67 -14.82
C THR A 58 -3.67 18.86 -15.16
N SER A 59 -3.16 19.58 -14.17
CA SER A 59 -2.17 20.65 -14.38
C SER A 59 -0.85 20.16 -15.00
N LEU A 60 -0.52 18.87 -14.85
CA LEU A 60 0.66 18.25 -15.44
C LEU A 60 0.38 17.65 -16.83
N LEU A 61 -0.89 17.58 -17.28
CA LEU A 61 -1.25 17.04 -18.61
C LEU A 61 -0.66 17.91 -19.73
N GLN A 62 -0.80 19.23 -19.63
CA GLN A 62 -0.28 20.15 -20.66
C GLN A 62 1.25 20.03 -20.82
N HIS A 63 1.97 19.83 -19.72
CA HIS A 63 3.43 19.65 -19.76
C HIS A 63 3.85 18.27 -20.27
N SER A 64 3.01 17.25 -20.13
CA SER A 64 3.37 15.88 -20.56
C SER A 64 3.28 15.67 -22.08
N PHE A 65 2.57 16.54 -22.83
CA PHE A 65 2.58 16.53 -24.29
C PHE A 65 3.89 17.07 -24.89
N ASN A 66 4.60 17.93 -24.15
CA ASN A 66 5.86 18.52 -24.60
C ASN A 66 7.09 17.69 -24.18
N GLN A 67 6.88 16.46 -23.68
CA GLN A 67 7.94 15.62 -23.13
C GLN A 67 8.03 14.29 -23.86
N PRO A 68 9.24 13.69 -23.93
CA PRO A 68 9.39 12.32 -24.43
C PRO A 68 8.48 11.37 -23.64
N SER A 69 7.88 10.40 -24.33
CA SER A 69 6.98 9.40 -23.72
C SER A 69 7.64 8.62 -22.56
N THR A 70 8.97 8.45 -22.62
CA THR A 70 9.81 7.83 -21.58
C THR A 70 9.96 8.69 -20.32
N LEU A 71 9.79 10.01 -20.44
CA LEU A 71 9.97 11.02 -19.40
C LEU A 71 8.64 11.59 -18.90
N ASN A 72 7.52 10.91 -19.14
CA ASN A 72 6.22 11.39 -18.69
C ASN A 72 6.17 11.51 -17.16
N HIS A 73 6.38 12.73 -16.64
CA HIS A 73 6.49 13.00 -15.21
C HIS A 73 5.23 12.61 -14.44
N ARG A 74 4.06 12.72 -15.08
CA ARG A 74 2.78 12.33 -14.49
C ARG A 74 2.77 10.84 -14.16
N THR A 75 3.18 10.00 -15.11
CA THR A 75 3.25 8.54 -14.91
C THR A 75 4.26 8.19 -13.84
N HIS A 76 5.43 8.84 -13.85
CA HIS A 76 6.48 8.63 -12.84
C HIS A 76 6.02 9.03 -11.43
N LEU A 77 5.29 10.15 -11.31
CA LEU A 77 4.72 10.61 -10.04
C LEU A 77 3.69 9.61 -9.49
N ILE A 78 2.75 9.17 -10.33
CA ILE A 78 1.75 8.17 -9.94
C ILE A 78 2.46 6.89 -9.49
N ARG A 79 3.45 6.42 -10.25
CA ARG A 79 4.25 5.23 -9.92
C ARG A 79 4.97 5.36 -8.59
N ALA A 80 5.57 6.52 -8.32
CA ALA A 80 6.27 6.78 -7.06
C ALA A 80 5.30 6.72 -5.86
N ILE A 81 4.10 7.31 -5.98
CA ILE A 81 3.06 7.27 -4.95
C ILE A 81 2.63 5.82 -4.70
N ILE A 82 2.34 5.05 -5.76
CA ILE A 82 1.95 3.64 -5.64
C ILE A 82 3.03 2.85 -4.92
N ASN A 83 4.29 2.96 -5.35
CA ASN A 83 5.40 2.21 -4.76
C ASN A 83 5.58 2.52 -3.27
N LYS A 84 5.46 3.80 -2.90
CA LYS A 84 5.57 4.22 -1.50
C LYS A 84 4.42 3.68 -0.66
N TYR A 85 3.18 3.78 -1.16
CA TYR A 85 2.00 3.29 -0.46
C TYR A 85 2.05 1.77 -0.27
N THR A 86 2.30 1.01 -1.34
CA THR A 86 2.39 -0.45 -1.29
C THR A 86 3.47 -0.91 -0.32
N SER A 87 4.63 -0.24 -0.30
CA SER A 87 5.71 -0.53 0.66
C SER A 87 5.29 -0.35 2.12
N ILE A 88 4.58 0.73 2.42
CA ILE A 88 4.06 0.98 3.77
C ILE A 88 3.00 -0.05 4.13
N ARG A 89 2.09 -0.34 3.19
CA ARG A 89 0.97 -1.27 3.41
C ARG A 89 1.45 -2.69 3.68
N LEU A 90 2.41 -3.21 2.90
CA LEU A 90 2.96 -4.55 3.12
C LEU A 90 3.71 -4.67 4.44
N LYS A 91 4.47 -3.64 4.83
CA LYS A 91 5.11 -3.60 6.17
C LYS A 91 4.08 -3.60 7.30
N HIS A 92 2.97 -2.89 7.11
CA HIS A 92 1.87 -2.89 8.07
C HIS A 92 1.23 -4.29 8.18
N GLU A 93 0.91 -4.94 7.06
CA GLU A 93 0.36 -6.30 7.06
C GLU A 93 1.30 -7.30 7.73
N ALA A 94 2.58 -7.29 7.37
CA ALA A 94 3.57 -8.17 7.98
C ALA A 94 3.66 -7.99 9.51
N LYS A 95 3.52 -6.75 10.01
CA LYS A 95 3.48 -6.47 11.45
C LYS A 95 2.19 -6.98 12.10
N THR A 96 1.06 -6.88 11.42
CA THR A 96 -0.24 -7.39 11.90
C THR A 96 -0.21 -8.92 11.99
N ASP A 97 0.30 -9.60 10.97
CA ASP A 97 0.44 -11.08 10.95
C ASP A 97 1.32 -11.58 12.10
N GLN A 98 2.44 -10.88 12.37
CA GLN A 98 3.31 -11.19 13.51
C GLN A 98 2.58 -11.03 14.85
N ASN A 99 1.73 -10.00 15.00
CA ASN A 99 0.97 -9.78 16.22
C ASN A 99 -0.12 -10.83 16.46
N ILE A 100 -0.72 -11.39 15.41
CA ILE A 100 -1.73 -12.46 15.52
C ILE A 100 -1.10 -13.75 16.03
N ASN A 101 0.12 -14.07 15.58
CA ASN A 101 0.80 -15.31 15.91
C ASN A 101 1.66 -15.26 17.19
N TYR A 102 1.91 -14.07 17.74
CA TYR A 102 2.61 -13.93 19.02
C TYR A 102 1.64 -13.62 20.16
N LEU A 103 1.51 -14.57 21.10
CA LEU A 103 1.08 -14.24 22.46
C LEU A 103 1.93 -13.06 22.96
N SER A 104 1.27 -11.96 23.34
CA SER A 104 1.97 -10.79 23.86
C SER A 104 2.91 -11.22 25.00
N LYS A 105 4.05 -10.54 25.17
CA LYS A 105 4.97 -10.82 26.29
C LYS A 105 4.23 -10.89 27.64
N ARG A 106 3.19 -10.05 27.79
CA ARG A 106 2.25 -10.05 28.91
C ARG A 106 1.53 -11.39 29.05
N GLN A 107 0.88 -11.89 28.00
CA GLN A 107 0.20 -13.20 28.02
C GLN A 107 1.15 -14.37 28.31
N LYS A 108 2.39 -14.34 27.77
CA LYS A 108 3.41 -15.37 28.09
C LYS A 108 3.82 -15.32 29.57
N LEU A 109 4.01 -14.13 30.13
CA LEU A 109 4.34 -13.95 31.55
C LEU A 109 3.19 -14.37 32.46
N THR A 110 1.94 -14.02 32.11
CA THR A 110 0.77 -14.46 32.88
C THR A 110 0.65 -15.99 32.90
N LYS A 111 0.90 -16.64 31.74
CA LYS A 111 0.91 -18.10 31.65
C LYS A 111 2.03 -18.70 32.52
N LEU A 112 3.25 -18.16 32.45
CA LEU A 112 4.36 -18.61 33.28
C LEU A 112 4.09 -18.43 34.79
N ILE A 113 3.47 -17.33 35.20
CA ILE A 113 3.11 -17.09 36.62
C ILE A 113 2.04 -18.10 37.06
N LEU A 114 1.02 -18.35 36.24
CA LEU A 114 -0.04 -19.33 36.54
C LEU A 114 0.50 -20.76 36.67
N PHE A 115 1.52 -21.15 35.92
CA PHE A 115 2.10 -22.50 35.96
C PHE A 115 3.31 -22.65 36.89
N LYS A 116 3.91 -21.54 37.38
CA LYS A 116 5.00 -21.56 38.37
C LYS A 116 4.48 -21.57 39.82
N GLY A 117 3.16 -21.44 40.00
CA GLY A 117 2.49 -21.40 41.31
C GLY A 117 1.98 -22.74 41.83
N ASN A 118 2.40 -23.88 41.27
CA ASN A 118 2.19 -25.22 41.81
C ASN A 118 3.53 -25.89 42.09
#